data_AF-A0A0A9EUY4-F1
#
_entry.id   AF-A0A0A9EUY4-F1
#
_cell.length_a   1.000
_cell.length_b   1.000
_cell.length_c   1.000
_cell.angle_alpha   90.00
_cell.angle_beta   90.00
_cell.angle_gamma   90.00
#
_symmetry.space_group_name_H-M   'P 1'
#
loop_
_entity.id
_entity.type
_entity.pdbx_description
1 polymer ?
#
loop_
_entity_poly.entity_id
_entity_poly.type
_entity_poly.pdbx_seq_one_letter_code
_entity_poly.pdbx_strand_id
1 'polypeptide(L)'
;MAVAALPQTMDALSRRATMLRDSLRRSQGNTDGMVAILGSFDHRLSALEAAMRPTQVRTHAIRTAHENIDRTIKAADSILSQFDLARRAEAAILRGPHEDLESYLEAVDVLKGIVRFFSSNKNFKSSEGVLNHVNNLLAKSTLKIEEEFRQLMSTYSKPIEPDRLFDCLPKSLRPTKGDHENDGASRSDHPSKGLETAIYRTPTLIPPRILPLMNDIAQQLVQAGNQQSCYKIYRDSRSSALELSLRKLGVEKLSKDDVQKNAMGSFGG
;
A
#
# COMPACT_ATOMS: atom_id res chain seq x y z
N MET A 1 -17.61 -115.32 27.71
CA MET A 1 -18.51 -114.35 27.05
C MET A 1 -17.73 -113.22 26.34
N ALA A 2 -16.75 -113.53 25.48
CA ALA A 2 -15.92 -112.50 24.82
C ALA A 2 -15.87 -112.58 23.29
N VAL A 3 -16.41 -113.65 22.68
CA VAL A 3 -16.23 -113.92 21.24
C VAL A 3 -17.33 -113.30 20.34
N ALA A 4 -18.50 -112.97 20.89
CA ALA A 4 -19.61 -112.36 20.14
C ALA A 4 -19.63 -110.81 20.16
N ALA A 5 -18.82 -110.17 21.01
CA ALA A 5 -18.79 -108.71 21.16
C ALA A 5 -17.90 -108.00 20.13
N LEU A 6 -16.90 -108.70 19.57
CA LEU A 6 -15.99 -108.14 18.55
C LEU A 6 -16.71 -107.86 17.21
N PRO A 7 -17.51 -108.78 16.64
CA PRO A 7 -18.20 -108.54 15.36
C PRO A 7 -19.25 -107.41 15.44
N GLN A 8 -20.00 -107.34 16.53
CA GLN A 8 -21.03 -106.30 16.72
C GLN A 8 -20.42 -104.90 16.91
N THR A 9 -19.27 -104.80 17.58
CA THR A 9 -18.54 -103.52 17.71
C THR A 9 -17.89 -103.10 16.38
N MET A 10 -17.39 -104.05 15.58
CA MET A 10 -16.89 -103.80 14.23
C MET A 10 -17.99 -103.32 13.27
N ASP A 11 -19.18 -103.90 13.32
CA ASP A 11 -20.34 -103.46 12.53
C ASP A 11 -20.83 -102.06 12.94
N ALA A 12 -20.87 -101.77 14.24
CA ALA A 12 -21.22 -100.44 14.74
C ALA A 12 -20.18 -99.37 14.33
N LEU A 13 -18.89 -99.72 14.35
CA LEU A 13 -17.81 -98.86 13.88
C LEU A 13 -17.91 -98.62 12.36
N SER A 14 -18.22 -99.66 11.58
CA SER A 14 -18.43 -99.55 10.13
C SER A 14 -19.62 -98.66 9.77
N ARG A 15 -20.74 -98.78 10.51
CA ARG A 15 -21.90 -97.88 10.39
C ARG A 15 -21.56 -96.43 10.77
N ARG A 16 -20.78 -96.21 11.83
CA ARG A 16 -20.32 -94.85 12.20
C ARG A 16 -19.36 -94.26 11.16
N ALA A 17 -18.46 -95.07 10.62
CA ALA A 17 -17.52 -94.65 9.58
C ALA A 17 -18.23 -94.29 8.26
N THR A 18 -19.27 -95.05 7.88
CA THR A 18 -20.10 -94.73 6.70
C THR A 18 -20.90 -93.45 6.91
N MET A 19 -21.54 -93.26 8.07
CA MET A 19 -22.22 -92.00 8.41
C MET A 19 -21.27 -90.80 8.41
N LEU A 20 -20.05 -90.93 8.95
CA LEU A 20 -19.03 -89.88 8.93
C LEU A 20 -18.61 -89.55 7.50
N ARG A 21 -18.42 -90.58 6.65
CA ARG A 21 -18.06 -90.42 5.24
C ARG A 21 -19.17 -89.72 4.45
N ASP A 22 -20.43 -90.04 4.72
CA ASP A 22 -21.57 -89.36 4.11
C ASP A 22 -21.71 -87.91 4.58
N SER A 23 -21.48 -87.64 5.87
CA SER A 23 -21.48 -86.28 6.42
C SER A 23 -20.33 -85.44 5.85
N LEU A 24 -19.14 -86.04 5.69
CA LEU A 24 -18.00 -85.40 5.04
C LEU A 24 -18.30 -85.10 3.57
N ARG A 25 -18.90 -86.04 2.84
CA ARG A 25 -19.29 -85.84 1.43
C ARG A 25 -20.33 -84.72 1.28
N ARG A 26 -21.30 -84.62 2.20
CA ARG A 26 -22.26 -83.49 2.26
C ARG A 26 -21.56 -82.18 2.59
N SER A 27 -20.66 -82.17 3.58
CA SER A 27 -19.88 -80.99 3.96
C SER A 27 -18.99 -80.50 2.81
N GLN A 28 -18.39 -81.43 2.06
CA GLN A 28 -17.60 -81.12 0.87
C GLN A 28 -18.48 -80.52 -0.23
N GLY A 29 -19.65 -81.10 -0.52
CA GLY A 29 -20.61 -80.52 -1.46
C GLY A 29 -21.10 -79.13 -1.03
N ASN A 30 -21.30 -78.89 0.26
CA ASN A 30 -21.63 -77.56 0.79
C ASN A 30 -20.47 -76.56 0.60
N THR A 31 -19.22 -77.02 0.79
CA THR A 31 -18.02 -76.21 0.58
C THR A 31 -17.84 -75.86 -0.89
N ASP A 32 -18.01 -76.84 -1.79
CA ASP A 32 -17.95 -76.63 -3.24
C ASP A 32 -19.05 -75.69 -3.72
N GLY A 33 -20.26 -75.80 -3.15
CA GLY A 33 -21.36 -74.87 -3.38
C GLY A 33 -21.01 -73.45 -2.94
N MET A 34 -20.39 -73.28 -1.76
CA MET A 34 -19.93 -71.98 -1.28
C MET A 34 -18.82 -71.39 -2.16
N VAL A 35 -17.87 -72.21 -2.62
CA VAL A 35 -16.82 -71.80 -3.56
C VAL A 35 -17.43 -71.35 -4.90
N ALA A 36 -18.41 -72.10 -5.43
CA ALA A 36 -19.10 -71.72 -6.67
C ALA A 36 -19.86 -70.39 -6.52
N ILE A 37 -20.53 -70.19 -5.38
CA ILE A 37 -21.23 -68.93 -5.07
C ILE A 37 -20.23 -67.76 -4.99
N LEU A 38 -19.13 -67.92 -4.25
CA LEU A 38 -18.10 -66.88 -4.13
C LEU A 38 -17.43 -66.56 -5.48
N GLY A 39 -17.13 -67.58 -6.29
CA GLY A 39 -16.62 -67.38 -7.65
C GLY A 39 -17.60 -66.63 -8.54
N SER A 40 -18.91 -66.89 -8.39
CA SER A 40 -19.94 -66.14 -9.12
C SER A 40 -20.03 -64.68 -8.70
N PHE A 41 -19.84 -64.39 -7.40
CA PHE A 41 -19.79 -63.01 -6.91
C PHE A 41 -18.56 -62.27 -7.42
N ASP A 42 -17.39 -62.90 -7.39
CA ASP A 42 -16.14 -62.32 -7.89
C ASP A 42 -16.25 -61.98 -9.38
N HIS A 43 -16.78 -62.89 -10.20
CA HIS A 43 -16.99 -62.64 -11.61
C HIS A 43 -17.99 -61.50 -11.87
N ARG A 44 -19.11 -61.46 -11.13
CA ARG A 44 -20.10 -60.38 -11.22
C ARG A 44 -19.54 -59.04 -10.78
N LEU A 45 -18.74 -59.01 -9.71
CA LEU A 45 -18.11 -57.79 -9.20
C LEU A 45 -17.05 -57.28 -10.19
N SER A 46 -16.24 -58.19 -10.74
CA SER A 46 -15.25 -57.86 -11.78
C SER A 46 -15.90 -57.30 -13.04
N ALA A 47 -17.00 -57.92 -13.51
CA ALA A 47 -17.77 -57.41 -14.65
C ALA A 47 -18.41 -56.05 -14.36
N LEU A 48 -18.95 -55.85 -13.15
CA LEU A 48 -19.51 -54.57 -12.73
C LEU A 48 -18.44 -53.48 -12.67
N GLU A 49 -17.28 -53.76 -12.09
CA GLU A 49 -16.17 -52.81 -12.03
C GLU A 49 -15.68 -52.45 -13.43
N ALA A 50 -15.51 -53.44 -14.31
CA ALA A 50 -15.11 -53.22 -15.70
C ALA A 50 -16.13 -52.36 -16.46
N ALA A 51 -17.43 -52.55 -16.21
CA ALA A 51 -18.49 -51.74 -16.80
C ALA A 51 -18.56 -50.30 -16.22
N MET A 52 -18.25 -50.12 -14.94
CA MET A 52 -18.31 -48.82 -14.26
C MET A 52 -17.07 -47.96 -14.46
N ARG A 53 -15.87 -48.57 -14.56
CA ARG A 53 -14.58 -47.88 -14.62
C ARG A 53 -14.50 -46.80 -15.72
N PRO A 54 -14.96 -47.03 -16.98
CA PRO A 54 -14.92 -45.99 -18.02
C PRO A 54 -15.74 -44.74 -17.65
N THR A 55 -16.91 -44.94 -17.03
CA THR A 55 -17.77 -43.85 -16.55
C THR A 55 -17.10 -43.08 -15.43
N GLN A 56 -16.52 -43.77 -14.44
CA GLN A 56 -15.80 -43.13 -13.33
C GLN A 56 -14.62 -42.28 -13.82
N VAL A 57 -13.80 -42.82 -14.72
CA VAL A 57 -12.66 -42.10 -15.30
C VAL A 57 -13.13 -40.87 -16.07
N ARG A 58 -14.16 -41.01 -16.92
CA ARG A 58 -14.73 -39.88 -17.66
C ARG A 58 -15.31 -38.83 -16.72
N THR A 59 -16.08 -39.22 -15.71
CA THR A 59 -16.66 -38.29 -14.73
C THR A 59 -15.59 -37.55 -13.94
N HIS A 60 -14.52 -38.24 -13.51
CA HIS A 60 -13.40 -37.61 -12.83
C HIS A 60 -12.71 -36.59 -13.74
N ALA A 61 -12.37 -36.97 -14.97
CA ALA A 61 -11.75 -36.06 -15.94
C ALA A 61 -12.61 -34.81 -16.21
N ILE A 62 -13.93 -34.97 -16.36
CA ILE A 62 -14.86 -33.85 -16.52
C ILE A 62 -14.88 -32.94 -15.30
N ARG A 63 -14.91 -33.50 -14.08
CA ARG A 63 -14.89 -32.70 -12.85
C ARG A 63 -13.60 -31.90 -12.73
N THR A 64 -12.45 -32.56 -12.93
CA THR A 64 -11.15 -31.89 -12.90
C THR A 64 -11.06 -30.79 -13.96
N ALA A 65 -11.59 -31.03 -15.16
CA ALA A 65 -11.64 -30.02 -16.21
C ALA A 65 -12.49 -28.80 -15.80
N HIS A 66 -13.67 -29.01 -15.23
CA HIS A 66 -14.51 -27.91 -14.73
C HIS A 66 -13.80 -27.10 -13.65
N GLU A 67 -13.19 -27.75 -12.66
CA GLU A 67 -12.45 -27.05 -11.61
C GLU A 67 -11.26 -26.26 -12.17
N ASN A 68 -10.56 -26.80 -13.17
CA ASN A 68 -9.47 -26.09 -13.84
C ASN A 68 -9.98 -24.86 -14.62
N ILE A 69 -11.13 -24.98 -15.29
CA ILE A 69 -11.78 -23.88 -16.01
C ILE A 69 -12.20 -22.80 -15.01
N ASP A 70 -12.88 -23.15 -13.93
CA ASP A 70 -13.32 -22.20 -12.90
C ASP A 70 -12.13 -21.47 -12.25
N ARG A 71 -11.05 -22.18 -11.96
CA ARG A 71 -9.82 -21.57 -11.44
C ARG A 71 -9.20 -20.60 -12.45
N THR A 72 -9.24 -20.93 -13.73
CA THR A 72 -8.72 -20.06 -14.80
C THR A 72 -9.57 -18.81 -14.98
N ILE A 73 -10.90 -18.94 -14.94
CA ILE A 73 -11.83 -17.81 -15.00
C ILE A 73 -11.57 -16.84 -13.84
N LYS A 74 -11.48 -17.36 -12.60
CA LYS A 74 -11.19 -16.53 -11.42
C LYS A 74 -9.85 -15.81 -11.52
N ALA A 75 -8.82 -16.48 -12.06
CA ALA A 75 -7.52 -15.87 -12.29
C ALA A 75 -7.61 -14.74 -13.35
N ALA A 76 -8.36 -14.95 -14.43
CA ALA A 76 -8.59 -13.94 -15.45
C ALA A 76 -9.35 -12.72 -14.89
N ASP A 77 -10.42 -12.93 -14.11
CA ASP A 77 -11.19 -11.86 -13.46
C ASP A 77 -10.31 -11.02 -12.52
N SER A 78 -9.45 -11.69 -11.74
CA SER A 78 -8.50 -11.01 -10.85
C SER A 78 -7.47 -10.15 -11.60
N ILE A 79 -7.14 -10.49 -12.84
CA ILE A 79 -6.24 -9.69 -13.68
C ILE A 79 -7.02 -8.52 -14.27
N LEU A 80 -8.19 -8.78 -14.87
CA LEU A 80 -9.05 -7.76 -15.47
C LEU A 80 -9.41 -6.66 -14.47
N SER A 81 -9.69 -7.02 -13.21
CA SER A 81 -9.96 -6.06 -12.16
C SER A 81 -8.81 -5.07 -11.92
N GLN A 82 -7.54 -5.50 -12.10
CA GLN A 82 -6.39 -4.61 -11.98
C GLN A 82 -6.32 -3.61 -13.14
N PHE A 83 -6.69 -4.01 -14.36
CA PHE A 83 -6.77 -3.09 -15.49
C PHE A 83 -7.85 -2.02 -15.27
N ASP A 84 -9.02 -2.42 -14.76
CA ASP A 84 -10.09 -1.48 -14.44
C ASP A 84 -9.70 -0.51 -13.30
N LEU A 85 -8.97 -0.99 -12.30
CA LEU A 85 -8.40 -0.16 -11.25
C LEU A 85 -7.37 0.81 -11.81
N ALA A 86 -6.45 0.36 -12.67
CA ALA A 86 -5.44 1.20 -13.30
C ALA A 86 -6.08 2.34 -14.11
N ARG A 87 -7.11 2.03 -14.92
CA ARG A 87 -7.84 3.01 -15.72
C ARG A 87 -8.58 4.04 -14.87
N ARG A 88 -9.19 3.62 -13.76
CA ARG A 88 -9.86 4.55 -12.83
C ARG A 88 -8.86 5.45 -12.11
N ALA A 89 -7.75 4.88 -11.64
CA ALA A 89 -6.69 5.65 -10.99
C ALA A 89 -6.04 6.65 -11.95
N GLU A 90 -5.83 6.27 -13.22
CA GLU A 90 -5.30 7.16 -14.25
C GLU A 90 -6.11 8.45 -14.39
N ALA A 91 -7.45 8.36 -14.43
CA ALA A 91 -8.30 9.56 -14.51
C ALA A 91 -8.04 10.53 -13.34
N ALA A 92 -7.89 10.02 -12.13
CA ALA A 92 -7.55 10.83 -10.95
C ALA A 92 -6.14 11.44 -11.05
N ILE A 93 -5.14 10.67 -11.50
CA ILE A 93 -3.77 11.17 -11.70
C ILE A 93 -3.73 12.30 -12.75
N LEU A 94 -4.51 12.18 -13.83
CA LEU A 94 -4.56 13.19 -14.88
C LEU A 94 -5.17 14.51 -14.38
N ARG A 95 -6.24 14.44 -13.58
CA ARG A 95 -6.89 15.60 -12.94
C ARG A 95 -5.93 16.37 -12.04
N GLY A 96 -5.08 15.67 -11.29
CA GLY A 96 -4.06 16.28 -10.43
C GLY A 96 -4.52 16.50 -8.99
N PRO A 97 -3.58 16.82 -8.09
CA PRO A 97 -3.83 16.91 -6.65
C PRO A 97 -4.59 18.18 -6.21
N HIS A 98 -4.71 19.19 -7.10
CA HIS A 98 -5.30 20.48 -6.76
C HIS A 98 -6.81 20.41 -6.47
N GLU A 99 -7.55 19.59 -7.21
CA GLU A 99 -9.01 19.51 -7.05
C GLU A 99 -9.41 18.71 -5.81
N ASP A 100 -8.69 17.62 -5.53
CA ASP A 100 -8.97 16.70 -4.43
C ASP A 100 -7.70 15.89 -4.14
N LEU A 101 -6.98 16.31 -3.09
CA LEU A 101 -5.76 15.66 -2.68
C LEU A 101 -6.02 14.24 -2.17
N GLU A 102 -7.12 14.00 -1.46
CA GLU A 102 -7.42 12.70 -0.86
C GLU A 102 -7.66 11.64 -1.93
N SER A 103 -8.58 11.90 -2.87
CA SER A 103 -8.84 11.00 -4.00
C SER A 103 -7.60 10.79 -4.88
N TYR A 104 -6.77 11.81 -5.03
CA TYR A 104 -5.52 11.70 -5.77
C TYR A 104 -4.52 10.75 -5.10
N LEU A 105 -4.34 10.87 -3.78
CA LEU A 105 -3.44 10.00 -3.01
C LEU A 105 -3.96 8.56 -2.95
N GLU A 106 -5.27 8.36 -2.81
CA GLU A 106 -5.89 7.04 -2.93
C GLU A 106 -5.58 6.39 -4.29
N ALA A 107 -5.69 7.15 -5.39
CA ALA A 107 -5.35 6.66 -6.72
C ALA A 107 -3.87 6.25 -6.84
N VAL A 108 -2.96 7.01 -6.22
CA VAL A 108 -1.54 6.66 -6.15
C VAL A 108 -1.34 5.34 -5.40
N ASP A 109 -2.02 5.13 -4.28
CA ASP A 109 -1.90 3.91 -3.49
C ASP A 109 -2.52 2.70 -4.20
N VAL A 110 -3.60 2.88 -4.96
CA VAL A 110 -4.14 1.87 -5.87
C VAL A 110 -3.09 1.47 -6.92
N LEU A 111 -2.42 2.44 -7.56
CA LEU A 111 -1.36 2.17 -8.54
C LEU A 111 -0.18 1.40 -7.91
N LYS A 112 0.29 1.79 -6.71
CA LYS A 112 1.31 1.03 -5.97
C LYS A 112 0.82 -0.39 -5.65
N GLY A 113 -0.45 -0.56 -5.32
CA GLY A 113 -1.10 -1.86 -5.11
C GLY A 113 -1.03 -2.76 -6.34
N ILE A 114 -1.34 -2.21 -7.51
CA ILE A 114 -1.26 -2.92 -8.80
C ILE A 114 0.18 -3.35 -9.10
N VAL A 115 1.17 -2.48 -8.87
CA VAL A 115 2.59 -2.84 -9.01
C VAL A 115 2.95 -4.02 -8.12
N ARG A 116 2.54 -4.01 -6.85
CA ARG A 116 2.78 -5.14 -5.92
C ARG A 116 2.12 -6.42 -6.42
N PHE A 117 0.87 -6.35 -6.86
CA PHE A 117 0.12 -7.51 -7.35
C PHE A 117 0.85 -8.21 -8.52
N PHE A 118 1.25 -7.45 -9.54
CA PHE A 118 1.92 -8.02 -10.71
C PHE A 118 3.39 -8.39 -10.43
N SER A 119 4.06 -7.70 -9.50
CA SER A 119 5.43 -8.05 -9.08
C SER A 119 5.49 -9.40 -8.34
N SER A 120 4.47 -9.70 -7.53
CA SER A 120 4.34 -10.99 -6.85
C SER A 120 3.89 -12.11 -7.78
N ASN A 121 3.12 -11.80 -8.82
CA ASN A 121 2.56 -12.77 -9.76
C ASN A 121 3.25 -12.74 -11.13
N LYS A 122 4.53 -13.16 -11.19
CA LYS A 122 5.39 -13.13 -12.39
C LYS A 122 4.95 -14.01 -13.57
N ASN A 123 3.87 -14.77 -13.44
CA ASN A 123 3.46 -15.77 -14.42
C ASN A 123 2.72 -15.17 -15.64
N PHE A 124 2.43 -13.87 -15.64
CA PHE A 124 1.62 -13.23 -16.68
C PHE A 124 2.48 -12.44 -17.66
N LYS A 125 2.63 -12.93 -18.90
CA LYS A 125 3.34 -12.18 -19.97
C LYS A 125 2.69 -10.81 -20.28
N SER A 126 1.38 -10.66 -20.05
CA SER A 126 0.66 -9.39 -20.21
C SER A 126 0.94 -8.36 -19.10
N SER A 127 1.62 -8.76 -18.02
CA SER A 127 1.88 -7.87 -16.87
C SER A 127 2.89 -6.76 -17.16
N GLU A 128 3.83 -6.99 -18.09
CA GLU A 128 4.92 -6.04 -18.35
C GLU A 128 4.41 -4.70 -18.91
N GLY A 129 3.48 -4.76 -19.88
CA GLY A 129 2.86 -3.56 -20.44
C GLY A 129 2.10 -2.74 -19.40
N VAL A 130 1.34 -3.41 -18.52
CA VAL A 130 0.60 -2.77 -17.44
C VAL A 130 1.55 -2.16 -16.41
N LEU A 131 2.57 -2.90 -16.00
CA LEU A 131 3.57 -2.42 -15.06
C LEU A 131 4.28 -1.17 -15.59
N ASN A 132 4.66 -1.16 -16.87
CA ASN A 132 5.25 0.01 -17.50
C ASN A 132 4.28 1.20 -17.51
N HIS A 133 3.01 0.98 -17.88
CA HIS A 133 1.98 2.02 -17.84
C HIS A 133 1.77 2.59 -16.43
N VAL A 134 1.59 1.72 -15.43
CA VAL A 134 1.37 2.09 -14.04
C VAL A 134 2.61 2.82 -13.46
N ASN A 135 3.82 2.37 -13.78
CA ASN A 135 5.05 3.06 -13.37
C ASN A 135 5.16 4.46 -14.00
N ASN A 136 4.77 4.62 -15.26
CA ASN A 136 4.71 5.93 -15.90
C ASN A 136 3.68 6.84 -15.20
N LEU A 137 2.52 6.31 -14.81
CA LEU A 137 1.52 7.06 -14.04
C LEU A 137 2.04 7.45 -12.65
N LEU A 138 2.77 6.57 -11.96
CA LEU A 138 3.39 6.88 -10.68
C LEU A 138 4.47 7.96 -10.81
N ALA A 139 5.31 7.90 -11.85
CA ALA A 139 6.29 8.94 -12.15
C ALA A 139 5.62 10.28 -12.45
N LYS A 140 4.56 10.28 -13.28
CA LYS A 140 3.75 11.47 -13.55
C LYS A 140 3.09 12.01 -12.28
N SER A 141 2.65 11.11 -11.40
CA SER A 141 2.02 11.50 -10.15
C SER A 141 2.98 12.26 -9.24
N THR A 142 4.20 11.74 -9.09
CA THR A 142 5.27 12.40 -8.35
C THR A 142 5.52 13.82 -8.86
N LEU A 143 5.65 13.99 -10.18
CA LEU A 143 5.87 15.31 -10.79
C LEU A 143 4.73 16.29 -10.49
N LYS A 144 3.48 15.83 -10.52
CA LYS A 144 2.29 16.64 -10.20
C LYS A 144 2.25 17.06 -8.73
N ILE A 145 2.60 16.16 -7.79
CA ILE A 145 2.69 16.51 -6.36
C ILE A 145 3.82 17.53 -6.12
N GLU A 146 4.98 17.35 -6.75
CA GLU A 146 6.09 18.30 -6.65
C GLU A 146 5.70 19.69 -7.17
N GLU A 147 4.97 19.73 -8.29
CA GLU A 147 4.49 20.98 -8.85
C GLU A 147 3.43 21.65 -7.98
N GLU A 148 2.49 20.91 -7.41
CA GLU A 148 1.52 21.46 -6.45
C GLU A 148 2.22 22.05 -5.23
N PHE A 149 3.22 21.35 -4.69
CA PHE A 149 4.02 21.86 -3.57
C PHE A 149 4.73 23.16 -3.96
N ARG A 150 5.34 23.21 -5.14
CA ARG A 150 5.99 24.42 -5.67
C ARG A 150 5.01 25.57 -5.82
N GLN A 151 3.81 25.32 -6.34
CA GLN A 151 2.77 26.33 -6.52
C GLN A 151 2.29 26.88 -5.17
N LEU A 152 2.04 26.01 -4.19
CA LEU A 152 1.68 26.45 -2.83
C LEU A 152 2.81 27.27 -2.19
N MET A 153 4.05 26.80 -2.26
CA MET A 153 5.20 27.52 -1.71
C MET A 153 5.37 28.90 -2.37
N SER A 154 5.26 28.99 -3.69
CA SER A 154 5.36 30.25 -4.46
C SER A 154 4.19 31.22 -4.17
N THR A 155 2.99 30.68 -4.00
CA THR A 155 1.78 31.47 -3.73
C THR A 155 1.82 32.09 -2.34
N TYR A 156 2.23 31.33 -1.32
CA TYR A 156 2.16 31.75 0.07
C TYR A 156 3.49 32.24 0.67
N SER A 157 4.63 32.06 -0.02
CA SER A 157 5.91 32.65 0.40
C SER A 157 6.13 34.01 -0.27
N LYS A 158 5.39 35.02 0.19
CA LYS A 158 5.58 36.40 -0.26
C LYS A 158 6.52 37.17 0.66
N PRO A 159 7.28 38.15 0.12
CA PRO A 159 8.06 39.06 0.95
C PRO A 159 7.16 39.82 1.93
N ILE A 160 7.67 40.09 3.14
CA ILE A 160 6.96 40.86 4.16
C ILE A 160 7.29 42.33 3.97
N GLU A 161 6.26 43.19 3.96
CA GLU A 161 6.48 44.64 3.95
C GLU A 161 7.04 45.12 5.31
N PRO A 162 7.95 46.10 5.33
CA PRO A 162 8.54 46.63 6.56
C PRO A 162 7.51 47.05 7.61
N ASP A 163 6.42 47.70 7.19
CA ASP A 163 5.32 48.12 8.08
C ASP A 163 4.77 46.97 8.94
N ARG A 164 4.58 45.79 8.34
CA ARG A 164 4.09 44.60 9.06
C ARG A 164 5.10 44.06 10.06
N LEU A 165 6.40 44.23 9.79
CA LEU A 165 7.46 43.87 10.72
C LEU A 165 7.52 44.87 11.88
N PHE A 166 7.32 46.16 11.62
CA PHE A 166 7.27 47.18 12.68
C PHE A 166 6.05 46.99 13.60
N ASP A 167 4.90 46.57 13.08
CA ASP A 167 3.74 46.21 13.89
C ASP A 167 4.03 45.08 14.89
N CYS A 168 5.01 44.23 14.58
CA CYS A 168 5.45 43.13 15.44
C CYS A 168 6.36 43.58 16.59
N LEU A 169 6.86 44.83 16.56
CA LEU A 169 7.71 45.40 17.60
C LEU A 169 6.88 46.05 18.74
N PRO A 170 7.42 46.08 19.98
CA PRO A 170 6.89 46.91 21.05
C PRO A 170 6.77 48.38 20.63
N LYS A 171 5.79 49.12 21.16
CA LYS A 171 5.53 50.53 20.79
C LYS A 171 6.75 51.44 20.90
N SER A 172 7.67 51.15 21.83
CA SER A 172 8.90 51.92 22.04
C SER A 172 9.95 51.76 20.93
N LEU A 173 9.88 50.69 20.14
CA LEU A 173 10.84 50.37 19.06
C LEU A 173 10.27 50.61 17.66
N ARG A 174 9.04 51.13 17.56
CA ARG A 174 8.41 51.44 16.27
C ARG A 174 8.94 52.77 15.73
N PRO A 175 9.21 52.89 14.41
CA PRO A 175 9.54 54.18 13.81
C PRO A 175 8.39 55.16 14.05
N THR A 176 8.67 56.30 14.66
CA THR A 176 7.69 57.40 14.77
C THR A 176 7.41 57.89 13.36
N LYS A 177 6.23 57.61 12.80
CA LYS A 177 5.79 58.26 11.56
C LYS A 177 5.74 59.75 11.90
N GLY A 178 6.55 60.55 11.20
CA GLY A 178 6.65 61.98 11.41
C GLY A 178 5.39 62.68 10.91
N ASP A 179 4.30 62.56 11.66
CA ASP A 179 3.18 63.48 11.55
C ASP A 179 3.45 64.60 12.56
N HIS A 180 3.82 65.76 12.00
CA HIS A 180 3.75 67.03 12.69
C HIS A 180 2.28 67.32 13.04
N GLU A 181 1.82 66.82 14.17
CA GLU A 181 0.73 67.46 14.89
C GLU A 181 1.26 67.98 16.22
N ASN A 182 1.40 69.30 16.22
CA ASN A 182 1.65 70.15 17.35
C ASN A 182 0.53 69.97 18.37
N ASP A 183 0.81 69.28 19.47
CA ASP A 183 0.12 69.58 20.73
C ASP A 183 1.10 69.45 21.90
N GLY A 184 1.33 70.58 22.54
CA GLY A 184 2.25 70.71 23.64
C GLY A 184 1.64 70.22 24.95
N ALA A 185 2.42 69.45 25.72
CA ALA A 185 2.58 69.66 27.17
C ALA A 185 3.56 68.62 27.76
N SER A 186 4.72 69.13 28.19
CA SER A 186 5.33 68.85 29.50
C SER A 186 5.30 67.42 30.04
N ARG A 187 6.46 66.75 30.06
CA ARG A 187 7.40 66.71 31.20
C ARG A 187 8.30 65.47 31.11
N SER A 188 9.57 65.73 31.33
CA SER A 188 10.59 64.79 31.80
C SER A 188 10.01 63.79 32.81
N ASP A 189 10.10 62.50 32.49
CA ASP A 189 10.33 61.45 33.48
C ASP A 189 11.16 60.34 32.83
N HIS A 190 12.46 60.37 33.11
CA HIS A 190 13.28 59.17 33.10
C HIS A 190 12.92 58.36 34.36
N PRO A 191 12.43 57.13 34.19
CA PRO A 191 12.95 56.07 35.00
C PRO A 191 13.49 54.98 34.09
N SER A 192 14.79 54.78 34.22
CA SER A 192 15.43 53.47 34.15
C SER A 192 14.47 52.37 34.64
N LYS A 193 13.89 51.63 33.71
CA LYS A 193 13.21 50.36 33.97
C LYS A 193 13.80 49.34 33.03
N GLY A 194 14.07 48.17 33.60
CA GLY A 194 14.90 47.12 33.04
C GLY A 194 14.45 46.69 31.65
N LEU A 195 15.21 45.74 31.12
CA LEU A 195 14.81 44.90 30.00
C LEU A 195 13.52 44.12 30.39
N GLU A 196 12.40 44.83 30.55
CA GLU A 196 11.05 44.25 30.56
C GLU A 196 11.00 43.44 29.29
N THR A 197 10.76 42.14 29.46
CA THR A 197 10.85 41.12 28.42
C THR A 197 10.06 41.61 27.21
N ALA A 198 10.77 42.17 26.23
CA ALA A 198 10.13 42.81 25.08
C ALA A 198 9.25 41.75 24.41
N ILE A 199 7.94 41.95 24.45
CA ILE A 199 7.00 41.00 23.87
C ILE A 199 7.00 41.22 22.36
N TYR A 200 7.86 40.49 21.67
CA TYR A 200 7.88 40.43 20.22
C TYR A 200 6.72 39.57 19.73
N ARG A 201 5.94 40.07 18.77
CA ARG A 201 4.95 39.26 18.07
C ARG A 201 5.61 38.62 16.85
N THR A 202 5.44 37.32 16.64
CA THR A 202 5.98 36.68 15.44
C THR A 202 5.09 37.01 14.23
N PRO A 203 5.66 37.48 13.10
CA PRO A 203 4.87 37.71 11.89
C PRO A 203 4.35 36.38 11.34
N THR A 204 3.08 36.36 10.93
CA THR A 204 2.49 35.21 10.24
C THR A 204 2.97 35.20 8.79
N LEU A 205 3.85 34.25 8.45
CA LEU A 205 4.48 34.17 7.13
C LEU A 205 3.69 33.39 6.10
N ILE A 206 2.91 32.41 6.56
CA ILE A 206 2.03 31.57 5.77
C ILE A 206 0.71 31.49 6.53
N PRO A 207 -0.46 31.64 5.87
CA PRO A 207 -1.75 31.52 6.53
C PRO A 207 -1.93 30.15 7.22
N PRO A 208 -2.37 30.10 8.49
CA PRO A 208 -2.52 28.83 9.23
C PRO A 208 -3.44 27.82 8.55
N ARG A 209 -4.42 28.28 7.75
CA ARG A 209 -5.36 27.43 7.00
C ARG A 209 -4.68 26.58 5.92
N ILE A 210 -3.53 27.01 5.41
CA ILE A 210 -2.83 26.35 4.30
C ILE A 210 -1.75 25.38 4.80
N LEU A 211 -1.27 25.58 6.04
CA LEU A 211 -0.22 24.75 6.63
C LEU A 211 -0.56 23.25 6.66
N PRO A 212 -1.79 22.80 7.01
CA PRO A 212 -2.13 21.39 6.95
C PRO A 212 -1.96 20.80 5.55
N LEU A 213 -2.54 21.44 4.53
CA LEU A 213 -2.43 21.00 3.14
C LEU A 213 -0.97 20.93 2.65
N MET A 214 -0.18 21.96 2.95
CA MET A 214 1.25 21.96 2.62
C MET A 214 2.03 20.86 3.34
N ASN A 215 1.68 20.58 4.59
CA ASN A 215 2.29 19.51 5.38
C ASN A 215 1.94 18.14 4.80
N ASP A 216 0.68 17.91 4.43
CA ASP A 216 0.23 16.65 3.84
C ASP A 216 0.98 16.37 2.53
N ILE A 217 1.08 17.36 1.65
CA ILE A 217 1.84 17.25 0.39
C ILE A 217 3.34 17.01 0.66
N ALA A 218 3.93 17.73 1.62
CA ALA A 218 5.34 17.54 1.97
C ALA A 218 5.61 16.14 2.55
N GLN A 219 4.72 15.64 3.41
CA GLN A 219 4.80 14.28 3.95
C GLN A 219 4.74 13.24 2.82
N GLN A 220 3.85 13.44 1.85
CA GLN A 220 3.74 12.54 0.69
C GLN A 220 5.02 12.54 -0.15
N LEU A 221 5.63 13.71 -0.39
CA LEU A 221 6.92 13.79 -1.07
C LEU A 221 8.03 13.06 -0.31
N VAL A 222 8.07 13.20 1.01
CA VAL A 222 9.08 12.50 1.85
C VAL A 222 8.85 10.99 1.85
N GLN A 223 7.61 10.54 2.02
CA GLN A 223 7.24 9.11 1.99
C GLN A 223 7.52 8.47 0.63
N ALA A 224 7.38 9.24 -0.46
CA ALA A 224 7.73 8.81 -1.82
C ALA A 224 9.25 8.84 -2.11
N GLY A 225 10.10 9.25 -1.16
CA GLY A 225 11.55 9.33 -1.31
C GLY A 225 12.05 10.65 -1.94
N ASN A 226 11.15 11.58 -2.27
CA ASN A 226 11.44 12.86 -2.93
C ASN A 226 11.79 13.99 -1.94
N GLN A 227 12.38 13.64 -0.79
CA GLN A 227 12.75 14.58 0.27
C GLN A 227 13.70 15.69 -0.21
N GLN A 228 14.60 15.39 -1.16
CA GLN A 228 15.54 16.37 -1.70
C GLN A 228 14.82 17.43 -2.55
N SER A 229 13.83 17.02 -3.36
CA SER A 229 13.01 17.95 -4.15
C SER A 229 12.17 18.83 -3.22
N CYS A 230 11.51 18.22 -2.23
CA CYS A 230 10.75 18.94 -1.20
C CYS A 230 11.61 20.00 -0.49
N TYR A 231 12.80 19.62 0.00
CA TYR A 231 13.73 20.55 0.64
C TYR A 231 14.17 21.68 -0.28
N LYS A 232 14.53 21.35 -1.54
CA LYS A 232 14.97 22.35 -2.51
C LYS A 232 13.87 23.37 -2.83
N ILE A 233 12.65 22.90 -3.09
CA ILE A 233 11.48 23.75 -3.35
C ILE A 233 11.22 24.68 -2.15
N TYR A 234 11.23 24.12 -0.93
CA TYR A 234 11.04 24.90 0.29
C TYR A 234 12.14 25.96 0.45
N ARG A 235 13.41 25.55 0.37
CA ARG A 235 14.58 26.41 0.53
C ARG A 235 14.54 27.56 -0.47
N ASP A 236 14.38 27.26 -1.76
CA ASP A 236 14.47 28.25 -2.83
C ASP A 236 13.32 29.27 -2.73
N SER A 237 12.11 28.82 -2.39
CA SER A 237 10.94 29.71 -2.24
C SER A 237 11.07 30.61 -1.00
N ARG A 238 11.47 30.04 0.15
CA ARG A 238 11.58 30.78 1.42
C ARG A 238 12.79 31.69 1.47
N SER A 239 13.93 31.27 0.92
CA SER A 239 15.14 32.09 0.86
C SER A 239 14.92 33.32 -0.03
N SER A 240 14.29 33.14 -1.19
CA SER A 240 13.95 34.23 -2.09
C SER A 240 13.01 35.24 -1.42
N ALA A 241 11.94 34.77 -0.78
CA ALA A 241 11.01 35.64 -0.05
C ALA A 241 11.68 36.39 1.11
N LEU A 242 12.57 35.72 1.85
CA LEU A 242 13.31 36.31 2.95
C LEU A 242 14.30 37.38 2.46
N GLU A 243 15.08 37.08 1.43
CA GLU A 243 16.06 38.00 0.85
C GLU A 243 15.38 39.27 0.34
N LEU A 244 14.24 39.14 -0.35
CA LEU A 244 13.44 40.28 -0.78
C LEU A 244 12.87 41.08 0.39
N SER A 245 12.44 40.42 1.48
CA SER A 245 11.95 41.11 2.69
C SER A 245 13.07 41.92 3.37
N LEU A 246 14.27 41.34 3.46
CA LEU A 246 15.44 42.00 4.04
C LEU A 246 15.88 43.21 3.19
N ARG A 247 15.90 43.07 1.86
CA ARG A 247 16.17 44.20 0.95
C ARG A 247 15.16 45.33 1.11
N LYS A 248 13.87 45.01 1.26
CA LYS A 248 12.82 46.01 1.52
C LYS A 248 13.01 46.74 2.85
N LEU A 249 13.61 46.07 3.84
CA LEU A 249 13.97 46.68 5.13
C LEU A 249 15.25 47.54 5.04
N GLY A 250 15.94 47.56 3.90
CA GLY A 250 17.21 48.26 3.72
C GLY A 250 18.43 47.43 4.11
N VAL A 251 18.28 46.12 4.33
CA VAL A 251 19.40 45.21 4.60
C VAL A 251 19.96 44.73 3.27
N GLU A 252 21.10 45.29 2.87
CA GLU A 252 21.81 44.87 1.67
C GLU A 252 22.78 43.72 1.96
N LYS A 253 22.87 42.79 1.01
CA LYS A 253 23.81 41.69 1.05
C LYS A 253 25.19 42.20 0.62
N LEU A 254 25.94 42.74 1.57
CA LEU A 254 27.31 43.19 1.33
C LEU A 254 28.20 41.98 1.01
N SER A 255 28.92 42.03 -0.11
CA SER A 255 30.00 41.07 -0.39
C SER A 255 31.24 41.43 0.43
N LYS A 256 32.19 40.49 0.56
CA LYS A 256 33.48 40.76 1.23
C LYS A 256 34.22 41.96 0.61
N ASP A 257 34.08 42.13 -0.70
CA ASP A 257 34.73 43.21 -1.45
C ASP A 257 34.07 44.57 -1.17
N ASP A 258 32.75 44.59 -0.96
CA ASP A 258 32.01 45.81 -0.60
C ASP A 258 32.36 46.27 0.82
N VAL A 259 32.52 45.32 1.75
CA VAL A 259 32.96 45.62 3.12
C VAL A 259 34.39 46.18 3.13
N GLN A 260 35.30 45.63 2.32
CA GLN A 260 36.68 46.10 2.22
C GLN A 260 36.81 47.48 1.56
N LYS A 261 36.02 47.78 0.51
CA LYS A 261 35.98 49.12 -0.09
C LYS A 261 35.42 50.17 0.85
N ASN A 262 34.34 49.86 1.58
CA ASN A 262 33.75 50.78 2.53
C ASN A 262 34.68 51.04 3.73
N ALA A 263 35.45 50.03 4.17
CA ALA A 263 36.47 50.21 5.19
C ALA A 263 37.64 51.10 4.71
N MET A 264 38.09 50.97 3.46
CA MET A 264 39.15 51.84 2.93
C MET A 264 38.69 53.28 2.65
N GLY A 265 37.44 53.49 2.24
CA GLY A 265 36.89 54.83 2.01
C GLY A 265 36.72 55.67 3.28
N SER A 266 36.55 55.03 4.45
CA SER A 266 36.40 55.71 5.74
C SER A 266 37.73 56.17 6.38
N PHE A 267 38.88 55.73 5.87
CA PHE A 267 40.21 56.08 6.39
C PHE A 267 40.94 57.13 5.55
N GLY A 268 40.31 57.63 4.48
CA GLY A 268 40.90 58.58 3.52
C GLY A 268 40.28 59.97 3.49
N GLY A 269 39.57 60.39 4.56
CA GLY A 269 38.97 61.72 4.71
C GLY A 269 39.57 62.50 5.86
#